data_AF-A0A1Y5FC00-F1
#
_entry.id   AF-A0A1Y5FC00-F1
#
_cell.length_a   1.000
_cell.length_b   1.000
_cell.length_c   1.000
_cell.angle_alpha   90.00
_cell.angle_beta   90.00
_cell.angle_gamma   90.00
#
_symmetry.space_group_name_H-M   'P 1'
#
loop_
_entity.id
_entity.type
_entity.pdbx_description
1 polymer ?
#
loop_
_entity_poly.entity_id
_entity_poly.type
_entity_poly.pdbx_seq_one_letter_code
_entity_poly.pdbx_strand_id
1 'polypeptide(L)'
;MFFSSLGDQLKILTLLVSLLITTTTLAREVDQYMAWGHTLSDSGPVIDQYIRDGLKKAIVEINTKKYHYVTKRRRGTRRRIKVETNWYKSCTLVAHKVMREAFYSPTYQKIEDFVDNDPSLDRYPRRPSTKDKELRKKLKETPNFGFMTDKEYLKRSIVRTSPLNSPLARIVNVYGIYSGADKFGHFTSFGVRYLKKIHKKMKKGLSYEQALKKVFNYGYTSEKSYVGMLFTKVFSRGDLEANYQGLVFSKSLCDSSSTFRLENNGKSWSFKNLNQFSIRNYINPNWDESHNNSLFTAKKWNKAVIPTVLENKYCEKLDSNWVRELKERYITLEKKSLNKEFEGAWIKKKFDSFDPKTHSLIELCSKIK
;
A
#
# COMPACT_ATOMS: atom_id res chain seq x y z
N MET A 1 51.44 17.90 -10.07
CA MET A 1 50.27 17.68 -9.17
C MET A 1 49.04 18.20 -9.88
N PHE A 2 47.86 17.57 -9.66
CA PHE A 2 46.55 17.87 -10.25
C PHE A 2 46.18 17.20 -11.59
N PHE A 3 46.01 15.86 -11.58
CA PHE A 3 45.02 15.19 -12.44
C PHE A 3 44.56 13.89 -11.76
N SER A 4 43.74 13.99 -10.71
CA SER A 4 43.08 12.83 -10.09
C SER A 4 41.64 13.09 -9.62
N SER A 5 41.05 14.26 -9.88
CA SER A 5 39.77 14.62 -9.25
C SER A 5 38.52 14.21 -10.03
N LEU A 6 38.58 14.02 -11.35
CA LEU A 6 37.36 13.81 -12.15
C LEU A 6 36.80 12.38 -12.02
N GLY A 7 37.67 11.37 -12.01
CA GLY A 7 37.26 9.96 -11.91
C GLY A 7 36.68 9.58 -10.55
N ASP A 8 37.21 10.18 -9.48
CA ASP A 8 36.72 9.96 -8.12
C ASP A 8 35.44 10.75 -7.84
N GLN A 9 35.28 11.95 -8.42
CA GLN A 9 34.00 12.67 -8.36
C GLN A 9 32.89 11.96 -9.13
N LEU A 10 33.17 11.34 -10.28
CA LEU A 10 32.18 10.56 -11.02
C LEU A 10 31.76 9.30 -10.25
N LYS A 11 32.69 8.62 -9.58
CA LYS A 11 32.39 7.48 -8.70
C LYS A 11 31.59 7.90 -7.48
N ILE A 12 31.92 9.01 -6.83
CA ILE A 12 31.16 9.55 -5.70
C ILE A 12 29.74 9.97 -6.14
N LEU A 13 29.60 10.60 -7.30
CA LEU A 13 28.29 10.96 -7.87
C LEU A 13 27.46 9.72 -8.21
N THR A 14 28.07 8.68 -8.79
CA THR A 14 27.41 7.40 -9.08
C THR A 14 27.03 6.66 -7.79
N LEU A 15 27.87 6.75 -6.75
CA LEU A 15 27.57 6.19 -5.42
C LEU A 15 26.46 6.97 -4.72
N LEU A 16 26.42 8.30 -4.86
CA LEU A 16 25.36 9.17 -4.31
C LEU A 16 24.04 8.97 -5.04
N VAL A 17 24.04 8.87 -6.37
CA VAL A 17 22.85 8.55 -7.17
C VAL A 17 22.35 7.14 -6.84
N SER A 18 23.24 6.15 -6.70
CA SER A 18 22.84 4.79 -6.30
C SER A 18 22.41 4.67 -4.82
N LEU A 19 22.94 5.49 -3.90
CA LEU A 19 22.43 5.61 -2.53
C LEU A 19 21.09 6.37 -2.46
N LEU A 20 20.82 7.28 -3.40
CA LEU A 20 19.55 7.98 -3.55
C LEU A 20 18.48 7.12 -4.23
N ILE A 21 18.85 6.04 -4.92
CA ILE A 21 17.94 4.92 -5.23
C ILE A 21 17.72 4.10 -3.96
N THR A 22 17.31 4.75 -2.86
CA THR A 22 16.43 4.07 -1.93
C THR A 22 15.18 3.75 -2.73
N THR A 23 14.91 2.47 -2.94
CA THR A 23 13.77 1.97 -3.70
C THR A 23 12.46 2.59 -3.21
N THR A 24 12.10 3.75 -3.74
CA THR A 24 10.84 4.44 -3.49
C THR A 24 9.81 3.64 -4.26
N THR A 25 9.03 2.86 -3.54
CA THR A 25 7.86 2.22 -4.12
C THR A 25 6.85 3.33 -4.32
N LEU A 26 6.61 3.68 -5.58
CA LEU A 26 5.54 4.58 -5.98
C LEU A 26 4.26 3.73 -6.00
N ALA A 27 3.45 3.86 -4.97
CA ALA A 27 2.05 3.43 -5.04
C ALA A 27 1.26 4.52 -5.78
N ARG A 28 0.21 4.11 -6.49
CA ARG A 28 -0.65 5.03 -7.22
C ARG A 28 -1.69 5.67 -6.30
N GLU A 29 -2.18 6.85 -6.66
CA GLU A 29 -3.30 7.48 -5.96
C GLU A 29 -4.65 6.93 -6.48
N VAL A 30 -5.73 7.11 -5.72
CA VAL A 30 -7.09 6.67 -6.06
C VAL A 30 -8.13 7.74 -5.72
N ASP A 31 -9.24 7.80 -6.46
CA ASP A 31 -10.42 8.59 -6.07
C ASP A 31 -11.58 7.67 -5.71
N GLN A 32 -11.69 7.30 -4.43
CA GLN A 32 -12.69 6.34 -3.97
C GLN A 32 -14.13 6.82 -4.07
N TYR A 33 -14.36 8.13 -4.10
CA TYR A 33 -15.71 8.70 -4.25
C TYR A 33 -16.34 8.34 -5.60
N MET A 34 -15.52 8.01 -6.60
CA MET A 34 -16.00 7.58 -7.91
C MET A 34 -16.78 6.26 -7.87
N ALA A 35 -16.50 5.37 -6.94
CA ALA A 35 -17.24 4.11 -6.81
C ALA A 35 -18.65 4.28 -6.24
N TRP A 36 -19.02 5.46 -5.74
CA TRP A 36 -20.35 5.70 -5.20
C TRP A 36 -21.45 5.49 -6.26
N GLY A 37 -22.35 4.56 -5.96
CA GLY A 37 -23.42 4.12 -6.84
C GLY A 37 -23.03 2.94 -7.76
N HIS A 38 -21.86 2.34 -7.58
CA HIS A 38 -21.38 1.22 -8.39
C HIS A 38 -21.13 -0.02 -7.53
N THR A 39 -22.01 -1.02 -7.67
CA THR A 39 -21.82 -2.32 -7.04
C THR A 39 -20.76 -3.12 -7.79
N LEU A 40 -19.70 -3.52 -7.08
CA LEU A 40 -18.62 -4.36 -7.59
C LEU A 40 -18.70 -5.77 -7.02
N SER A 41 -18.35 -6.76 -7.85
CA SER A 41 -18.25 -8.17 -7.41
C SER A 41 -17.17 -8.34 -6.34
N ASP A 42 -17.41 -9.22 -5.36
CA ASP A 42 -16.45 -9.49 -4.29
C ASP A 42 -15.20 -10.19 -4.84
N SER A 43 -14.07 -9.48 -4.76
CA SER A 43 -12.75 -9.92 -5.20
C SER A 43 -11.95 -10.63 -4.10
N GLY A 44 -12.47 -10.68 -2.87
CA GLY A 44 -11.77 -11.21 -1.70
C GLY A 44 -11.21 -12.62 -1.86
N PRO A 45 -12.00 -13.63 -2.28
CA PRO A 45 -11.51 -14.99 -2.45
C PRO A 45 -10.37 -15.13 -3.47
N VAL A 46 -10.43 -14.34 -4.55
CA VAL A 46 -9.42 -14.35 -5.62
C VAL A 46 -8.12 -13.72 -5.13
N ILE A 47 -8.20 -12.61 -4.40
CA ILE A 47 -7.03 -11.95 -3.78
C ILE A 47 -6.41 -12.84 -2.69
N ASP A 48 -7.23 -13.50 -1.88
CA ASP A 48 -6.78 -14.47 -0.89
C ASP A 48 -5.96 -15.60 -1.53
N GLN A 49 -6.44 -16.14 -2.65
CA GLN A 49 -5.75 -17.17 -3.40
C GLN A 49 -4.40 -16.66 -3.93
N TYR A 50 -4.37 -15.47 -4.55
CA TYR A 50 -3.15 -14.85 -5.04
C TYR A 50 -2.09 -14.68 -3.94
N ILE A 51 -2.50 -14.21 -2.75
CA ILE A 51 -1.59 -14.04 -1.61
C ILE A 51 -1.07 -15.38 -1.14
N ARG A 52 -1.94 -16.39 -0.96
CA ARG A 52 -1.51 -17.74 -0.53
C ARG A 52 -0.51 -18.35 -1.51
N ASP A 53 -0.75 -18.22 -2.80
CA ASP A 53 0.15 -18.76 -3.83
C ASP A 53 1.49 -18.03 -3.85
N GLY A 54 1.49 -16.70 -3.70
CA GLY A 54 2.69 -15.90 -3.54
C GLY A 54 3.52 -16.32 -2.33
N LEU A 55 2.89 -16.52 -1.17
CA LEU A 55 3.55 -16.99 0.04
C LEU A 55 4.10 -18.42 -0.11
N LYS A 56 3.31 -19.34 -0.68
CA LYS A 56 3.72 -20.72 -0.95
C LYS A 56 4.95 -20.78 -1.85
N LYS A 57 4.96 -19.99 -2.93
CA LYS A 57 6.12 -19.89 -3.83
C LYS A 57 7.33 -19.29 -3.12
N ALA A 58 7.13 -18.22 -2.36
CA ALA A 58 8.20 -17.53 -1.65
C ALA A 58 8.91 -18.41 -0.62
N ILE A 59 8.18 -19.24 0.13
CA ILE A 59 8.80 -20.08 1.16
C ILE A 59 9.67 -21.20 0.56
N VAL A 60 9.24 -21.76 -0.59
CA VAL A 60 10.05 -22.72 -1.35
C VAL A 60 11.36 -22.07 -1.77
N GLU A 61 11.29 -20.88 -2.37
CA GLU A 61 12.47 -20.14 -2.83
C GLU A 61 13.41 -19.72 -1.67
N ILE A 62 12.86 -19.46 -0.49
CA ILE A 62 13.66 -19.15 0.69
C ILE A 62 14.41 -20.37 1.20
N ASN A 63 13.79 -21.54 1.19
CA ASN A 63 14.42 -22.78 1.61
C ASN A 63 15.54 -23.20 0.64
N THR A 64 15.42 -22.94 -0.67
CA THR A 64 16.50 -23.20 -1.64
C THR A 64 17.71 -22.29 -1.41
N LYS A 65 17.45 -21.04 -1.00
CA LYS A 65 18.48 -20.02 -0.67
C LYS A 65 19.00 -20.10 0.78
N LYS A 66 18.66 -21.15 1.54
CA LYS A 66 19.09 -21.34 2.94
C LYS A 66 20.59 -21.22 3.13
N TYR A 67 21.38 -21.75 2.19
CA TYR A 67 22.83 -21.83 2.28
C TYR A 67 23.52 -20.98 1.22
N HIS A 68 24.72 -20.49 1.55
CA HIS A 68 25.65 -19.88 0.60
C HIS A 68 27.06 -20.45 0.82
N TYR A 69 27.91 -20.33 -0.20
CA TYR A 69 29.28 -20.82 -0.13
C TYR A 69 30.24 -19.68 0.22
N VAL A 70 31.05 -19.88 1.26
CA VAL A 70 32.14 -18.96 1.63
C VAL A 70 33.48 -19.64 1.43
N THR A 71 34.48 -18.88 0.98
CA THR A 71 35.84 -19.38 0.83
C THR A 71 36.61 -19.15 2.13
N LYS A 72 37.08 -20.22 2.75
CA LYS A 72 37.96 -20.15 3.93
C LYS A 72 39.38 -20.51 3.50
N ARG A 73 40.35 -19.67 3.88
CA ARG A 73 41.78 -19.89 3.64
C ARG A 73 42.40 -20.39 4.94
N ARG A 74 43.05 -21.55 4.91
CA ARG A 74 43.84 -22.07 6.03
C ARG A 74 45.08 -22.76 5.45
N ARG A 75 46.28 -22.34 5.86
CA ARG A 75 47.57 -22.90 5.43
C ARG A 75 47.66 -23.14 3.91
N GLY A 76 47.53 -22.08 3.11
CA GLY A 76 47.73 -22.14 1.65
C GLY A 76 46.57 -22.73 0.83
N THR A 77 45.72 -23.58 1.39
CA THR A 77 44.57 -24.18 0.67
C THR A 77 43.30 -23.32 0.78
N ARG A 78 42.59 -23.18 -0.34
CA ARG A 78 41.26 -22.53 -0.42
C ARG A 78 40.18 -23.61 -0.41
N ARG A 79 39.31 -23.61 0.59
CA ARG A 79 38.15 -24.53 0.66
C ARG A 79 36.86 -23.72 0.63
N ARG A 80 35.90 -24.14 -0.20
CA ARG A 80 34.52 -23.61 -0.16
C ARG A 80 33.74 -24.38 0.91
N ILE A 81 33.12 -23.65 1.83
CA ILE A 81 32.31 -24.22 2.91
C ILE A 81 30.88 -23.73 2.72
N LYS A 82 29.92 -24.65 2.85
CA LYS A 82 28.49 -24.34 2.83
C LYS A 82 28.09 -23.80 4.20
N VAL A 83 27.61 -22.56 4.24
CA VAL A 83 27.24 -21.87 5.49
C VAL A 83 25.78 -21.42 5.40
N GLU A 84 25.04 -21.66 6.47
CA GLU A 84 23.65 -21.19 6.58
C GLU A 84 23.62 -19.67 6.64
N THR A 85 22.69 -19.07 5.91
CA THR A 85 22.53 -17.63 5.88
C THR A 85 22.00 -17.11 7.23
N ASN A 86 22.59 -16.04 7.76
CA ASN A 86 22.20 -15.49 9.07
C ASN A 86 20.73 -15.03 9.12
N TRP A 87 20.16 -14.61 7.99
CA TRP A 87 18.76 -14.19 7.94
C TRP A 87 17.79 -15.36 8.08
N TYR A 88 18.23 -16.59 7.84
CA TYR A 88 17.40 -17.80 7.94
C TYR A 88 17.17 -18.27 9.39
N LYS A 89 17.96 -17.75 10.34
CA LYS A 89 17.94 -18.15 11.76
C LYS A 89 16.86 -17.45 12.59
N SER A 90 16.15 -16.47 12.02
CA SER A 90 15.16 -15.67 12.74
C SER A 90 13.85 -15.64 11.98
N CYS A 91 12.74 -15.97 12.65
CA CYS A 91 11.42 -15.90 12.04
C CYS A 91 11.16 -14.52 11.44
N THR A 92 11.44 -13.43 12.16
CA THR A 92 11.20 -12.06 11.67
C THR A 92 11.95 -11.76 10.37
N LEU A 93 13.19 -12.24 10.23
CA LEU A 93 13.98 -12.04 9.03
C LEU A 93 13.48 -12.91 7.87
N VAL A 94 13.02 -14.12 8.16
CA VAL A 94 12.38 -15.02 7.21
C VAL A 94 11.05 -14.45 6.74
N ALA A 95 10.16 -14.02 7.64
CA ALA A 95 8.92 -13.33 7.32
C ALA A 95 9.17 -12.11 6.42
N HIS A 96 10.18 -11.30 6.74
CA HIS A 96 10.55 -10.18 5.88
C HIS A 96 11.01 -10.63 4.49
N LYS A 97 11.78 -11.72 4.39
CA LYS A 97 12.22 -12.28 3.11
C LYS A 97 11.05 -12.87 2.32
N VAL A 98 10.14 -13.59 2.97
CA VAL A 98 8.93 -14.17 2.38
C VAL A 98 8.11 -13.07 1.73
N MET A 99 7.77 -12.04 2.49
CA MET A 99 6.96 -10.92 2.01
C MET A 99 7.61 -10.19 0.83
N ARG A 100 8.94 -10.03 0.87
CA ARG A 100 9.67 -9.45 -0.27
C ARG A 100 9.63 -10.37 -1.49
N GLU A 101 9.94 -11.65 -1.34
CA GLU A 101 9.96 -12.58 -2.46
C GLU A 101 8.57 -12.71 -3.11
N ALA A 102 7.53 -12.81 -2.27
CA ALA A 102 6.15 -12.94 -2.71
C ALA A 102 5.66 -11.70 -3.48
N PHE A 103 5.85 -10.49 -2.93
CA PHE A 103 5.10 -9.30 -3.39
C PHE A 103 5.96 -8.14 -3.86
N TYR A 104 7.22 -8.06 -3.46
CA TYR A 104 8.08 -6.95 -3.83
C TYR A 104 8.55 -7.06 -5.29
N SER A 105 8.44 -5.96 -6.02
CA SER A 105 9.18 -5.73 -7.26
C SER A 105 9.79 -4.31 -7.24
N PRO A 106 10.93 -4.08 -7.92
CA PRO A 106 11.61 -2.79 -7.96
C PRO A 106 10.82 -1.68 -8.67
N THR A 107 9.91 -2.03 -9.59
CA THR A 107 9.19 -1.08 -10.45
C THR A 107 7.75 -0.84 -9.98
N TYR A 108 6.99 -1.91 -9.73
CA TYR A 108 5.60 -1.88 -9.25
C TYR A 108 5.37 -3.01 -8.24
N GLN A 109 4.46 -2.85 -7.27
CA GLN A 109 4.12 -3.96 -6.37
C GLN A 109 3.33 -5.03 -7.12
N LYS A 110 3.74 -6.30 -7.05
CA LYS A 110 3.12 -7.39 -7.83
C LYS A 110 1.63 -7.55 -7.52
N ILE A 111 1.27 -7.40 -6.25
CA ILE A 111 -0.13 -7.49 -5.81
C ILE A 111 -0.96 -6.29 -6.27
N GLU A 112 -0.41 -5.08 -6.25
CA GLU A 112 -1.12 -3.90 -6.75
C GLU A 112 -1.39 -4.05 -8.25
N ASP A 113 -0.39 -4.49 -9.02
CA ASP A 113 -0.54 -4.75 -10.44
C ASP A 113 -1.59 -5.85 -10.72
N PHE A 114 -1.54 -6.95 -9.97
CA PHE A 114 -2.55 -8.01 -10.04
C PHE A 114 -3.95 -7.48 -9.75
N VAL A 115 -4.15 -6.82 -8.59
CA VAL A 115 -5.46 -6.29 -8.19
C VAL A 115 -5.97 -5.28 -9.21
N ASP A 116 -5.08 -4.48 -9.77
CA ASP A 116 -5.45 -3.41 -10.68
C ASP A 116 -5.63 -3.86 -12.12
N ASN A 117 -5.12 -5.02 -12.55
CA ASN A 117 -5.12 -5.44 -13.96
C ASN A 117 -5.78 -6.80 -14.23
N ASP A 118 -5.87 -7.72 -13.26
CA ASP A 118 -6.34 -9.08 -13.50
C ASP A 118 -7.81 -9.14 -13.96
N PRO A 119 -8.10 -9.76 -15.12
CA PRO A 119 -9.43 -9.77 -15.71
C PRO A 119 -10.50 -10.48 -14.88
N SER A 120 -10.11 -11.33 -13.92
CA SER A 120 -11.05 -11.99 -12.99
C SER A 120 -11.61 -11.04 -11.92
N LEU A 121 -11.03 -9.85 -11.75
CA LEU A 121 -11.44 -8.88 -10.75
C LEU A 121 -12.28 -7.75 -11.34
N ASP A 122 -13.48 -7.58 -10.80
CA ASP A 122 -14.34 -6.44 -11.11
C ASP A 122 -13.81 -5.18 -10.42
N ARG A 123 -13.77 -4.09 -11.18
CA ARG A 123 -13.05 -2.86 -10.83
C ARG A 123 -13.83 -1.63 -11.26
N TYR A 124 -13.64 -0.53 -10.53
CA TYR A 124 -14.13 0.78 -10.93
C TYR A 124 -13.06 1.87 -10.92
N PRO A 125 -13.01 2.73 -11.96
CA PRO A 125 -13.63 2.52 -13.26
C PRO A 125 -12.99 1.33 -13.99
N ARG A 126 -13.69 0.68 -14.90
CA ARG A 126 -13.13 -0.37 -15.76
C ARG A 126 -12.20 0.22 -16.82
N ARG A 127 -11.12 -0.47 -17.17
CA ARG A 127 -10.28 -0.07 -18.31
C ARG A 127 -10.91 -0.57 -19.61
N PRO A 128 -11.04 0.28 -20.65
CA PRO A 128 -11.47 -0.18 -21.95
C PRO A 128 -10.43 -1.17 -22.51
N SER A 129 -10.87 -2.34 -22.97
CA SER A 129 -10.01 -3.31 -23.64
C SER A 129 -9.30 -2.64 -24.82
N THR A 130 -7.98 -2.76 -24.89
CA THR A 130 -7.16 -2.05 -25.89
C THR A 130 -7.39 -2.54 -27.32
N LYS A 131 -8.04 -3.70 -27.50
CA LYS A 131 -8.26 -4.33 -28.82
C LYS A 131 -9.57 -3.94 -29.49
N ASP A 132 -10.56 -3.47 -28.75
CA ASP A 132 -11.89 -3.19 -29.31
C ASP A 132 -12.04 -1.70 -29.67
N LYS A 133 -11.80 -1.41 -30.94
CA LYS A 133 -11.94 -0.06 -31.52
C LYS A 133 -13.38 0.44 -31.49
N GLU A 134 -14.36 -0.46 -31.53
CA GLU A 134 -15.78 -0.13 -31.58
C GLU A 134 -16.30 0.21 -30.18
N LEU A 135 -15.90 -0.58 -29.18
CA LEU A 135 -16.11 -0.26 -27.76
C LEU A 135 -15.49 1.08 -27.39
N ARG A 136 -14.27 1.39 -27.88
CA ARG A 136 -13.65 2.71 -27.69
C ARG A 136 -14.47 3.86 -28.28
N LYS A 137 -15.17 3.65 -29.40
CA LYS A 137 -16.03 4.66 -30.02
C LYS A 137 -17.32 4.84 -29.21
N LYS A 138 -17.99 3.75 -28.84
CA LYS A 138 -19.19 3.77 -27.98
C LYS A 138 -18.94 4.38 -26.60
N LEU A 139 -17.78 4.10 -25.99
CA LEU A 139 -17.40 4.65 -24.68
C LEU A 139 -17.12 6.15 -24.69
N LYS A 140 -16.71 6.72 -25.84
CA LYS A 140 -16.62 8.18 -26.00
C LYS A 140 -18.01 8.84 -26.07
N GLU A 141 -19.01 8.10 -26.53
CA GLU A 141 -20.37 8.59 -26.78
C GLU A 141 -21.30 8.39 -25.56
N THR A 142 -20.95 7.51 -24.61
CA THR A 142 -21.73 7.29 -23.37
C THR A 142 -20.84 7.19 -22.12
N PRO A 143 -20.82 8.23 -21.25
CA PRO A 143 -20.13 8.18 -19.96
C PRO A 143 -20.70 7.17 -18.94
N ASN A 144 -21.76 6.44 -19.28
CA ASN A 144 -22.60 5.69 -18.34
C ASN A 144 -22.23 4.22 -18.09
N PHE A 145 -21.24 3.64 -18.79
CA PHE A 145 -20.92 2.20 -18.62
C PHE A 145 -19.78 1.90 -17.62
N GLY A 146 -19.34 2.89 -16.85
CA GLY A 146 -18.31 2.68 -15.83
C GLY A 146 -16.91 2.37 -16.38
N PHE A 147 -16.67 2.54 -17.68
CA PHE A 147 -15.34 2.47 -18.28
C PHE A 147 -14.71 3.85 -18.39
N MET A 148 -13.42 3.95 -18.08
CA MET A 148 -12.63 5.16 -18.28
C MET A 148 -11.20 4.79 -18.64
N THR A 149 -10.64 5.43 -19.67
CA THR A 149 -9.19 5.43 -19.90
C THR A 149 -8.45 6.03 -18.69
N ASP A 150 -7.17 5.72 -18.51
CA ASP A 150 -6.41 6.29 -17.38
C ASP A 150 -6.35 7.82 -17.44
N LYS A 151 -6.32 8.41 -18.64
CA LYS A 151 -6.34 9.87 -18.84
C LYS A 151 -7.68 10.49 -18.44
N GLU A 152 -8.79 9.86 -18.82
CA GLU A 152 -10.14 10.32 -18.44
C GLU A 152 -10.35 10.19 -16.93
N TYR A 153 -9.95 9.06 -16.36
CA TYR A 153 -10.04 8.82 -14.93
C TYR A 153 -9.23 9.87 -14.16
N LEU A 154 -7.98 10.12 -14.55
CA LEU A 154 -7.17 11.17 -13.94
C LEU A 154 -7.84 12.55 -14.07
N LYS A 155 -8.34 12.92 -15.25
CA LYS A 155 -8.98 14.23 -15.48
C LYS A 155 -10.22 14.44 -14.61
N ARG A 156 -11.03 13.41 -14.43
CA ARG A 156 -12.28 13.47 -13.65
C ARG A 156 -12.07 13.29 -12.15
N SER A 157 -10.90 12.82 -11.72
CA SER A 157 -10.61 12.48 -10.33
C SER A 157 -10.32 13.71 -9.47
N ILE A 158 -10.54 13.62 -8.15
CA ILE A 158 -10.06 14.62 -7.16
C ILE A 158 -8.53 14.80 -7.21
N VAL A 159 -7.83 13.81 -7.77
CA VAL A 159 -6.38 13.82 -7.91
C VAL A 159 -5.93 14.73 -9.05
N ARG A 160 -6.71 14.89 -10.16
CA ARG A 160 -6.55 15.64 -11.46
C ARG A 160 -5.25 16.35 -11.87
N THR A 161 -4.45 16.77 -10.91
CA THR A 161 -3.08 17.28 -11.01
C THR A 161 -2.11 16.29 -10.35
N SER A 162 -1.54 15.38 -11.13
CA SER A 162 -0.39 14.57 -10.71
C SER A 162 0.84 15.04 -11.49
N PRO A 163 1.95 15.44 -10.85
CA PRO A 163 3.14 15.98 -11.52
C PRO A 163 3.84 14.97 -12.44
N LEU A 164 3.45 13.69 -12.41
CA LEU A 164 4.07 12.62 -13.18
C LEU A 164 3.13 11.94 -14.17
N ASN A 165 1.89 12.41 -14.36
CA ASN A 165 0.87 11.75 -15.20
C ASN A 165 0.71 10.23 -14.93
N SER A 166 1.05 9.78 -13.72
CA SER A 166 0.94 8.37 -13.35
C SER A 166 -0.54 7.95 -13.38
N PRO A 167 -0.86 6.76 -13.94
CA PRO A 167 -2.22 6.26 -13.89
C PRO A 167 -2.69 6.13 -12.44
N LEU A 168 -3.98 6.35 -12.21
CA LEU A 168 -4.60 6.13 -10.90
C LEU A 168 -4.90 4.65 -10.71
N ALA A 169 -4.89 4.20 -9.45
CA ALA A 169 -5.35 2.87 -9.08
C ALA A 169 -6.88 2.78 -9.21
N ARG A 170 -7.37 1.61 -9.66
CA ARG A 170 -8.79 1.29 -9.70
C ARG A 170 -9.26 0.77 -8.35
N ILE A 171 -10.55 0.87 -8.12
CA ILE A 171 -11.25 0.47 -6.89
C ILE A 171 -11.76 -0.95 -7.08
N VAL A 172 -11.57 -1.80 -6.09
CA VAL A 172 -12.13 -3.16 -6.00
C VAL A 172 -12.99 -3.28 -4.76
N ASN A 173 -13.98 -4.19 -4.78
CA ASN A 173 -14.70 -4.61 -3.58
C ASN A 173 -14.06 -5.88 -3.03
N VAL A 174 -13.69 -5.87 -1.75
CA VAL A 174 -13.08 -7.00 -1.05
C VAL A 174 -13.83 -7.23 0.26
N TYR A 175 -14.58 -8.32 0.32
CA TYR A 175 -15.43 -8.70 1.46
C TYR A 175 -16.37 -7.58 1.92
N GLY A 176 -16.89 -6.79 0.97
CA GLY A 176 -17.79 -5.68 1.22
C GLY A 176 -17.09 -4.33 1.47
N ILE A 177 -15.76 -4.27 1.39
CA ILE A 177 -14.95 -3.06 1.59
C ILE A 177 -14.40 -2.60 0.25
N TYR A 178 -14.71 -1.37 -0.13
CA TYR A 178 -14.20 -0.74 -1.34
C TYR A 178 -12.81 -0.18 -1.06
N SER A 179 -11.85 -0.50 -1.92
CA SER A 179 -10.47 -0.09 -1.73
C SER A 179 -9.74 0.10 -3.06
N GLY A 180 -8.90 1.13 -3.13
CA GLY A 180 -7.96 1.31 -4.23
C GLY A 180 -6.92 0.19 -4.27
N ALA A 181 -6.58 -0.27 -5.47
CA ALA A 181 -5.59 -1.33 -5.69
C ALA A 181 -4.20 -0.99 -5.10
N ASP A 182 -3.87 0.29 -5.03
CA ASP A 182 -2.65 0.83 -4.42
C ASP A 182 -2.50 0.47 -2.95
N LYS A 183 -3.60 0.35 -2.21
CA LYS A 183 -3.62 -0.03 -0.79
C LYS A 183 -3.03 -1.43 -0.57
N PHE A 184 -3.18 -2.33 -1.53
CA PHE A 184 -2.57 -3.66 -1.47
C PHE A 184 -1.05 -3.60 -1.62
N GLY A 185 -0.54 -2.68 -2.45
CA GLY A 185 0.89 -2.38 -2.55
C GLY A 185 1.44 -1.83 -1.22
N HIS A 186 0.71 -0.94 -0.57
CA HIS A 186 1.02 -0.43 0.77
C HIS A 186 1.05 -1.54 1.83
N PHE A 187 0.01 -2.36 1.87
CA PHE A 187 -0.12 -3.51 2.75
C PHE A 187 1.08 -4.46 2.68
N THR A 188 1.50 -4.88 1.49
CA THR A 188 2.61 -5.83 1.39
C THR A 188 3.98 -5.16 1.57
N SER A 189 4.20 -4.01 0.94
CA SER A 189 5.55 -3.43 0.81
C SER A 189 5.95 -2.57 2.00
N PHE A 190 5.09 -1.66 2.44
CA PHE A 190 5.37 -0.79 3.57
C PHE A 190 5.17 -1.54 4.88
N GLY A 191 4.20 -2.46 4.96
CA GLY A 191 4.02 -3.35 6.10
C GLY A 191 5.29 -4.09 6.50
N VAL A 192 5.94 -4.75 5.54
CA VAL A 192 7.19 -5.47 5.80
C VAL A 192 8.37 -4.53 6.12
N ARG A 193 8.40 -3.33 5.52
CA ARG A 193 9.41 -2.30 5.81
C ARG A 193 9.26 -1.75 7.22
N TYR A 194 8.03 -1.56 7.69
CA TYR A 194 7.72 -1.14 9.06
C TYR A 194 8.27 -2.17 10.04
N LEU A 195 8.00 -3.47 9.82
CA LEU A 195 8.52 -4.54 10.66
C LEU A 195 10.05 -4.52 10.74
N LYS A 196 10.74 -4.38 9.60
CA LYS A 196 12.22 -4.26 9.56
C LYS A 196 12.72 -3.04 10.32
N LYS A 197 12.05 -1.88 10.17
CA LYS A 197 12.42 -0.64 10.87
C LYS A 197 12.19 -0.74 12.38
N ILE A 198 11.12 -1.40 12.82
CA ILE A 198 10.84 -1.69 14.23
C ILE A 198 11.93 -2.59 14.79
N HIS A 199 12.24 -3.70 14.12
CA HIS A 199 13.28 -4.64 14.57
C HIS A 199 14.66 -3.97 14.68
N LYS A 200 15.03 -3.10 13.72
CA LYS A 200 16.28 -2.32 13.80
C LYS A 200 16.31 -1.36 15.00
N LYS A 201 15.16 -0.80 15.39
CA LYS A 201 15.05 0.08 16.57
C LYS A 201 15.09 -0.71 17.88
N MET A 202 14.43 -1.86 17.94
CA MET A 202 14.48 -2.74 19.11
C MET A 202 15.90 -3.25 19.38
N LYS A 203 16.67 -3.56 18.32
CA LYS A 203 18.11 -3.87 18.41
C LYS A 203 18.97 -2.75 19.01
N LYS A 204 18.44 -1.52 19.07
CA LYS A 204 19.09 -0.36 19.71
C LYS A 204 18.56 -0.08 21.12
N GLY A 205 17.86 -1.05 21.74
CA GLY A 205 17.36 -0.96 23.11
C GLY A 205 15.98 -0.31 23.26
N LEU A 206 15.27 0.01 22.17
CA LEU A 206 13.92 0.57 22.26
C LEU A 206 12.89 -0.53 22.55
N SER A 207 11.88 -0.20 23.34
CA SER A 207 10.68 -1.05 23.46
C SER A 207 9.93 -1.13 22.13
N TYR A 208 9.08 -2.14 21.96
CA TYR A 208 8.25 -2.28 20.77
C TYR A 208 7.37 -1.05 20.54
N GLU A 209 6.72 -0.54 21.59
CA GLU A 209 5.86 0.64 21.52
C GLU A 209 6.64 1.90 21.10
N GLN A 210 7.81 2.14 21.70
CA GLN A 210 8.70 3.25 21.31
C GLN A 210 9.14 3.12 19.86
N ALA A 211 9.49 1.91 19.42
CA ALA A 211 9.89 1.63 18.06
C ALA A 211 8.73 1.84 17.07
N LEU A 212 7.53 1.39 17.42
CA LEU A 212 6.30 1.55 16.66
C LEU A 212 5.96 3.03 16.48
N LYS A 213 5.92 3.81 17.56
CA LYS A 213 5.67 5.26 17.53
C LYS A 213 6.67 5.99 16.62
N LYS A 214 7.95 5.62 16.67
CA LYS A 214 8.97 6.20 15.77
C LYS A 214 8.79 5.76 14.30
N VAL A 215 8.22 4.60 14.04
CA VAL A 215 7.95 4.12 12.66
C VAL A 215 6.67 4.74 12.10
N PHE A 216 5.63 4.92 12.90
CA PHE A 216 4.45 5.69 12.52
C PHE A 216 4.79 7.14 12.21
N ASN A 217 5.56 7.80 13.10
CA ASN A 217 6.06 9.14 12.81
C ASN A 217 6.86 9.19 11.51
N TYR A 218 7.68 8.17 11.22
CA TYR A 218 8.39 8.07 9.95
C TYR A 218 7.40 8.00 8.77
N GLY A 219 6.37 7.15 8.86
CA GLY A 219 5.28 7.05 7.89
C GLY A 219 4.59 8.38 7.63
N TYR A 220 4.13 9.04 8.68
CA TYR A 220 3.46 10.34 8.60
C TYR A 220 4.37 11.41 7.99
N THR A 221 5.66 11.39 8.34
CA THR A 221 6.63 12.31 7.72
C THR A 221 6.96 11.95 6.29
N SER A 222 7.00 10.67 5.89
CA SER A 222 7.29 10.27 4.51
C SER A 222 6.14 10.60 3.56
N GLU A 223 4.89 10.43 4.02
CA GLU A 223 3.70 10.93 3.34
C GLU A 223 3.78 12.46 3.17
N LYS A 224 4.30 13.16 4.19
CA LYS A 224 4.48 14.62 4.16
C LYS A 224 5.65 15.11 3.29
N SER A 225 6.76 14.38 3.18
CA SER A 225 8.05 14.97 2.74
C SER A 225 8.51 14.61 1.33
N TYR A 226 8.16 13.46 0.75
CA TYR A 226 8.78 13.06 -0.53
C TYR A 226 7.87 12.37 -1.55
N VAL A 227 6.65 11.92 -1.19
CA VAL A 227 5.77 11.21 -2.14
C VAL A 227 4.35 11.81 -2.15
N GLY A 228 3.69 11.95 -1.00
CA GLY A 228 2.35 12.53 -0.89
C GLY A 228 2.34 14.06 -1.03
N MET A 229 2.81 14.80 -0.03
CA MET A 229 2.55 16.24 0.02
C MET A 229 3.42 17.11 -0.92
N LEU A 230 4.61 16.63 -1.31
CA LEU A 230 5.52 17.35 -2.22
C LEU A 230 5.10 17.19 -3.70
N PHE A 231 4.58 16.02 -4.08
CA PHE A 231 4.20 15.70 -5.47
C PHE A 231 2.67 15.66 -5.68
N THR A 232 1.90 14.90 -4.89
CA THR A 232 0.44 14.76 -5.08
C THR A 232 -0.39 15.77 -4.28
N LYS A 233 0.20 16.34 -3.22
CA LYS A 233 -0.40 17.25 -2.21
C LYS A 233 -1.52 16.60 -1.38
N VAL A 234 -1.47 15.27 -1.26
CA VAL A 234 -2.43 14.44 -0.53
C VAL A 234 -1.72 13.75 0.64
N PHE A 235 -2.38 13.71 1.79
CA PHE A 235 -2.02 12.86 2.92
C PHE A 235 -3.08 11.75 3.00
N SER A 236 -2.76 10.58 2.45
CA SER A 236 -3.68 9.45 2.43
C SER A 236 -3.70 8.73 3.78
N ARG A 237 -4.85 8.77 4.43
CA ARG A 237 -5.08 8.03 5.68
C ARG A 237 -5.33 6.54 5.40
N GLY A 238 -5.86 6.23 4.23
CA GLY A 238 -6.03 4.86 3.76
C GLY A 238 -4.70 4.14 3.56
N ASP A 239 -3.69 4.83 3.00
CA ASP A 239 -2.33 4.29 2.86
C ASP A 239 -1.70 3.97 4.21
N LEU A 240 -1.84 4.87 5.18
CA LEU A 240 -1.32 4.68 6.53
C LEU A 240 -1.97 3.48 7.23
N GLU A 241 -3.28 3.32 7.06
CA GLU A 241 -3.97 2.13 7.58
C GLU A 241 -3.48 0.86 6.88
N ALA A 242 -3.40 0.85 5.54
CA ALA A 242 -2.90 -0.30 4.80
C ALA A 242 -1.47 -0.67 5.21
N ASN A 243 -0.58 0.31 5.38
CA ASN A 243 0.78 0.13 5.89
C ASN A 243 0.77 -0.55 7.27
N TYR A 244 -0.10 -0.10 8.18
CA TYR A 244 -0.23 -0.66 9.52
C TYR A 244 -0.77 -2.09 9.50
N GLN A 245 -1.84 -2.35 8.75
CA GLN A 245 -2.40 -3.69 8.61
C GLN A 245 -1.40 -4.66 7.97
N GLY A 246 -0.57 -4.16 7.06
CA GLY A 246 0.57 -4.88 6.50
C GLY A 246 1.64 -5.26 7.53
N LEU A 247 1.91 -4.37 8.48
CA LEU A 247 2.78 -4.65 9.62
C LEU A 247 2.17 -5.71 10.53
N VAL A 248 0.87 -5.60 10.84
CA VAL A 248 0.14 -6.58 11.67
C VAL A 248 0.21 -7.97 11.02
N PHE A 249 -0.06 -8.05 9.72
CA PHE A 249 0.09 -9.27 8.94
C PHE A 249 1.51 -9.81 8.97
N SER A 250 2.51 -8.98 8.68
CA SER A 250 3.92 -9.42 8.67
C SER A 250 4.39 -9.91 10.04
N LYS A 251 3.88 -9.32 11.14
CA LYS A 251 4.14 -9.76 12.51
C LYS A 251 3.45 -11.10 12.80
N SER A 252 2.20 -11.27 12.38
CA SER A 252 1.43 -12.49 12.66
C SER A 252 2.07 -13.74 12.07
N LEU A 253 2.86 -13.61 11.00
CA LEU A 253 3.67 -14.70 10.45
C LEU A 253 4.63 -15.33 11.47
N CYS A 254 4.97 -14.63 12.55
CA CYS A 254 5.88 -15.12 13.59
C CYS A 254 5.24 -15.15 14.98
N ASP A 255 3.95 -14.86 15.07
CA ASP A 255 3.23 -14.82 16.35
C ASP A 255 2.73 -16.23 16.68
N SER A 256 3.06 -16.73 17.87
CA SER A 256 2.64 -18.05 18.32
C SER A 256 1.13 -18.17 18.49
N SER A 257 0.45 -17.04 18.77
CA SER A 257 -1.01 -16.95 18.84
C SER A 257 -1.70 -16.97 17.47
N SER A 258 -0.95 -16.73 16.39
CA SER A 258 -1.52 -16.76 15.04
C SER A 258 -1.78 -18.19 14.59
N THR A 259 -2.99 -18.44 14.08
CA THR A 259 -3.40 -19.73 13.51
C THR A 259 -2.66 -20.03 12.20
N PHE A 260 -2.39 -18.98 11.42
CA PHE A 260 -1.55 -19.00 10.22
C PHE A 260 -0.18 -18.36 10.52
N ARG A 261 0.90 -19.14 10.45
CA ARG A 261 2.26 -18.66 10.80
C ARG A 261 3.37 -19.48 10.15
N LEU A 262 4.59 -18.98 10.23
CA LEU A 262 5.81 -19.69 9.88
C LEU A 262 6.24 -20.62 11.01
N GLU A 263 6.61 -21.84 10.65
CA GLU A 263 7.21 -22.83 11.55
C GLU A 263 8.52 -23.35 10.97
N ASN A 264 9.48 -23.61 11.86
CA ASN A 264 10.78 -24.17 11.51
C ASN A 264 10.93 -25.54 12.20
N ASN A 265 11.11 -26.58 11.40
CA ASN A 265 11.32 -27.95 11.90
C ASN A 265 12.82 -28.31 12.07
N GLY A 266 13.71 -27.31 12.07
CA GLY A 266 15.17 -27.47 12.10
C GLY A 266 15.81 -27.67 10.72
N LYS A 267 15.05 -28.16 9.73
CA LYS A 267 15.52 -28.37 8.35
C LYS A 267 15.08 -27.23 7.43
N SER A 268 13.80 -26.89 7.47
CA SER A 268 13.15 -25.95 6.56
C SER A 268 12.12 -25.08 7.27
N TRP A 269 11.86 -23.89 6.73
CA TRP A 269 10.68 -23.13 7.10
C TRP A 269 9.47 -23.59 6.29
N SER A 270 8.29 -23.56 6.90
CA SER A 270 7.02 -23.87 6.26
C SER A 270 5.91 -23.02 6.87
N PHE A 271 4.76 -22.96 6.20
CA PHE A 271 3.57 -22.35 6.79
C PHE A 271 2.71 -23.38 7.45
N LYS A 272 2.31 -23.11 8.70
CA LYS A 272 1.19 -23.78 9.34
C LYS A 272 -0.10 -23.12 8.88
N ASN A 273 -1.07 -23.93 8.46
CA ASN A 273 -2.43 -23.53 8.07
C ASN A 273 -2.50 -22.40 7.02
N LEU A 274 -1.68 -22.47 5.96
CA LEU A 274 -1.68 -21.45 4.90
C LEU A 274 -3.06 -21.24 4.24
N ASN A 275 -3.85 -22.31 4.15
CA ASN A 275 -5.22 -22.28 3.66
C ASN A 275 -6.18 -21.44 4.53
N GLN A 276 -5.85 -21.19 5.80
CA GLN A 276 -6.65 -20.33 6.70
C GLN A 276 -6.31 -18.85 6.56
N PHE A 277 -5.31 -18.48 5.75
CA PHE A 277 -5.06 -17.07 5.46
C PHE A 277 -6.27 -16.46 4.74
N SER A 278 -6.70 -15.30 5.24
CA SER A 278 -7.62 -14.40 4.55
C SER A 278 -7.28 -12.94 4.81
N ILE A 279 -7.28 -12.13 3.75
CA ILE A 279 -7.10 -10.68 3.80
C ILE A 279 -8.21 -9.99 4.58
N ARG A 280 -9.38 -10.63 4.71
CA ARG A 280 -10.52 -10.16 5.53
C ARG A 280 -10.13 -9.84 6.98
N ASN A 281 -9.08 -10.48 7.49
CA ASN A 281 -8.57 -10.23 8.83
C ASN A 281 -7.86 -8.88 8.96
N TYR A 282 -7.40 -8.30 7.85
CA TYR A 282 -6.53 -7.12 7.81
C TYR A 282 -7.18 -5.93 7.08
N ILE A 283 -7.91 -6.18 6.00
CA ILE A 283 -8.69 -5.14 5.33
C ILE A 283 -9.86 -4.71 6.21
N ASN A 284 -10.06 -3.40 6.29
CA ASN A 284 -11.12 -2.78 7.10
C ASN A 284 -11.57 -1.46 6.45
N PRO A 285 -12.71 -0.88 6.88
CA PRO A 285 -13.25 0.35 6.30
C PRO A 285 -12.28 1.53 6.23
N ASN A 286 -11.24 1.58 7.09
CA ASN A 286 -10.25 2.66 7.03
C ASN A 286 -9.35 2.62 5.79
N TRP A 287 -9.43 1.57 4.96
CA TRP A 287 -8.79 1.53 3.63
C TRP A 287 -9.56 2.31 2.56
N ASP A 288 -10.84 2.59 2.80
CA ASP A 288 -11.69 3.38 1.91
C ASP A 288 -11.50 4.87 2.21
N GLU A 289 -10.90 5.63 1.30
CA GLU A 289 -10.65 7.06 1.50
C GLU A 289 -11.92 7.94 1.38
N SER A 290 -13.04 7.38 0.95
CA SER A 290 -14.35 8.04 1.02
C SER A 290 -14.99 7.93 2.41
N HIS A 291 -14.47 7.02 3.25
CA HIS A 291 -14.81 6.85 4.66
C HIS A 291 -13.71 7.38 5.60
N ASN A 292 -12.45 7.08 5.32
CA ASN A 292 -11.27 7.55 6.04
C ASN A 292 -10.58 8.68 5.25
N ASN A 293 -11.24 9.83 5.22
CA ASN A 293 -10.93 10.96 4.34
C ASN A 293 -9.47 11.40 4.36
N SER A 294 -8.83 11.37 3.19
CA SER A 294 -7.53 11.97 2.95
C SER A 294 -7.50 13.47 3.28
N LEU A 295 -6.34 13.99 3.71
CA LEU A 295 -6.15 15.41 3.97
C LEU A 295 -5.46 16.08 2.77
N PHE A 296 -5.89 17.29 2.45
CA PHE A 296 -5.40 18.03 1.30
C PHE A 296 -4.79 19.37 1.72
N THR A 297 -3.76 19.82 1.00
CA THR A 297 -3.33 21.22 1.11
C THR A 297 -4.45 22.17 0.67
N ALA A 298 -4.56 23.37 1.25
CA ALA A 298 -5.56 24.36 0.85
C ALA A 298 -5.58 24.64 -0.67
N LYS A 299 -4.39 24.68 -1.30
CA LYS A 299 -4.27 24.84 -2.76
C LYS A 299 -4.89 23.66 -3.52
N LYS A 300 -4.64 22.41 -3.10
CA LYS A 300 -5.22 21.21 -3.74
C LYS A 300 -6.73 21.14 -3.49
N TRP A 301 -7.15 21.43 -2.26
CA TRP A 301 -8.55 21.48 -1.86
C TRP A 301 -9.35 22.43 -2.76
N ASN A 302 -8.93 23.69 -2.86
CA ASN A 302 -9.64 24.71 -3.62
C ASN A 302 -9.52 24.54 -5.14
N LYS A 303 -8.36 24.09 -5.67
CA LYS A 303 -8.13 24.02 -7.12
C LYS A 303 -8.51 22.68 -7.77
N ALA A 304 -8.63 21.60 -7.00
CA ALA A 304 -8.87 20.27 -7.54
C ALA A 304 -10.03 19.56 -6.85
N VAL A 305 -10.04 19.51 -5.51
CA VAL A 305 -11.04 18.71 -4.79
C VAL A 305 -12.43 19.33 -4.89
N ILE A 306 -12.60 20.60 -4.49
CA ILE A 306 -13.91 21.28 -4.54
C ILE A 306 -14.50 21.25 -5.96
N PRO A 307 -13.76 21.65 -7.02
CA PRO A 307 -14.30 21.59 -8.37
C PRO A 307 -14.69 20.16 -8.78
N THR A 308 -13.93 19.12 -8.38
CA THR A 308 -14.28 17.73 -8.75
C THR A 308 -15.55 17.28 -8.07
N VAL A 309 -15.68 17.59 -6.80
CA VAL A 309 -16.87 17.26 -6.01
C VAL A 309 -18.12 17.84 -6.65
N LEU A 310 -18.05 19.10 -7.08
CA LEU A 310 -19.13 19.80 -7.76
C LEU A 310 -19.40 19.23 -9.17
N GLU A 311 -18.36 19.11 -10.01
CA GLU A 311 -18.45 18.60 -11.38
C GLU A 311 -19.01 17.16 -11.45
N ASN A 312 -18.61 16.29 -10.52
CA ASN A 312 -19.07 14.90 -10.46
C ASN A 312 -20.30 14.71 -9.56
N LYS A 313 -20.89 15.79 -9.03
CA LYS A 313 -22.11 15.75 -8.20
C LYS A 313 -21.99 14.78 -7.02
N TYR A 314 -20.82 14.71 -6.37
CA TYR A 314 -20.62 13.76 -5.26
C TYR A 314 -21.53 14.08 -4.06
N CYS A 315 -21.92 15.33 -3.86
CA CYS A 315 -22.87 15.70 -2.81
C CYS A 315 -24.28 15.13 -3.03
N GLU A 316 -24.73 15.00 -4.29
CA GLU A 316 -26.01 14.35 -4.61
C GLU A 316 -25.93 12.84 -4.33
N LYS A 317 -24.77 12.22 -4.63
CA LYS A 317 -24.52 10.79 -4.38
C LYS A 317 -24.39 10.46 -2.90
N LEU A 318 -23.95 11.41 -2.07
CA LEU A 318 -23.75 11.22 -0.63
C LEU A 318 -25.02 10.72 0.08
N ASP A 319 -26.19 11.18 -0.40
CA ASP A 319 -27.51 10.82 0.13
C ASP A 319 -28.18 9.70 -0.67
N SER A 320 -27.47 9.01 -1.55
CA SER A 320 -28.02 7.84 -2.24
C SER A 320 -28.18 6.66 -1.27
N ASN A 321 -29.17 5.80 -1.52
CA ASN A 321 -29.36 4.56 -0.73
C ASN A 321 -28.08 3.72 -0.72
N TRP A 322 -27.41 3.62 -1.87
CA TRP A 322 -26.16 2.87 -2.00
C TRP A 322 -25.07 3.37 -1.03
N VAL A 323 -24.86 4.69 -0.91
CA VAL A 323 -23.84 5.24 -0.01
C VAL A 323 -24.25 5.09 1.46
N ARG A 324 -25.55 5.22 1.78
CA ARG A 324 -26.07 4.96 3.13
C ARG A 324 -25.82 3.52 3.56
N GLU A 325 -26.21 2.54 2.73
CA GLU A 325 -26.01 1.12 2.99
C GLU A 325 -24.53 0.76 3.14
N LEU A 326 -23.65 1.36 2.33
CA LEU A 326 -22.20 1.18 2.46
C LEU A 326 -21.70 1.65 3.84
N LYS A 327 -22.13 2.85 4.27
CA LYS A 327 -21.73 3.42 5.57
C LYS A 327 -22.26 2.58 6.74
N GLU A 328 -23.50 2.14 6.69
CA GLU A 328 -24.08 1.25 7.70
C GLU A 328 -23.30 -0.06 7.80
N ARG A 329 -22.95 -0.66 6.66
CA ARG A 329 -22.08 -1.84 6.62
C ARG A 329 -20.72 -1.54 7.25
N TYR A 330 -20.10 -0.41 6.93
CA TYR A 330 -18.79 -0.05 7.47
C TYR A 330 -18.81 0.11 8.99
N ILE A 331 -19.88 0.64 9.58
CA ILE A 331 -20.04 0.70 11.04
C ILE A 331 -19.94 -0.70 11.66
N THR A 332 -20.56 -1.71 11.03
CA THR A 332 -20.51 -3.10 11.54
C THR A 332 -19.16 -3.79 11.34
N LEU A 333 -18.34 -3.29 10.40
CA LEU A 333 -17.02 -3.85 10.08
C LEU A 333 -15.87 -3.07 10.72
N GLU A 334 -16.16 -1.97 11.43
CA GLU A 334 -15.14 -1.11 12.00
C GLU A 334 -14.38 -1.85 13.11
N LYS A 335 -13.05 -1.84 12.98
CA LYS A 335 -12.13 -2.46 13.94
C LYS A 335 -11.28 -1.38 14.56
N LYS A 336 -10.97 -1.55 15.85
CA LYS A 336 -10.00 -0.71 16.54
C LYS A 336 -8.64 -0.79 15.82
N SER A 337 -8.11 0.35 15.41
CA SER A 337 -6.80 0.47 14.76
C SER A 337 -5.88 1.35 15.61
N LEU A 338 -4.74 0.79 16.02
CA LEU A 338 -3.72 1.59 16.72
C LEU A 338 -3.20 2.72 15.83
N ASN A 339 -3.11 2.51 14.52
CA ASN A 339 -2.69 3.57 13.60
C ASN A 339 -3.61 4.79 13.71
N LYS A 340 -4.94 4.58 13.80
CA LYS A 340 -5.91 5.68 13.99
C LYS A 340 -5.70 6.45 15.30
N GLU A 341 -5.41 5.76 16.40
CA GLU A 341 -5.12 6.42 17.68
C GLU A 341 -3.86 7.29 17.60
N PHE A 342 -2.76 6.73 17.05
CA PHE A 342 -1.50 7.44 16.89
C PHE A 342 -1.61 8.59 15.88
N GLU A 343 -2.34 8.39 14.79
CA GLU A 343 -2.63 9.42 13.78
C GLU A 343 -3.40 10.58 14.41
N GLY A 344 -4.48 10.31 15.14
CA GLY A 344 -5.27 11.35 15.80
C GLY A 344 -4.43 12.19 16.78
N ALA A 345 -3.61 11.54 17.59
CA ALA A 345 -2.67 12.22 18.49
C ALA A 345 -1.62 13.04 17.71
N TRP A 346 -1.14 12.53 16.58
CA TRP A 346 -0.17 13.23 15.73
C TRP A 346 -0.78 14.45 15.04
N ILE A 347 -1.99 14.33 14.48
CA ILE A 347 -2.72 15.43 13.84
C ILE A 347 -2.98 16.52 14.88
N LYS A 348 -3.56 16.18 16.04
CA LYS A 348 -3.82 17.13 17.12
C LYS A 348 -2.57 17.92 17.49
N LYS A 349 -1.45 17.23 17.72
CA LYS A 349 -0.17 17.87 18.06
C LYS A 349 0.39 18.74 16.93
N LYS A 350 0.17 18.38 15.67
CA LYS A 350 0.77 19.07 14.52
C LYS A 350 -0.06 20.22 14.01
N PHE A 351 -1.36 20.17 14.27
CA PHE A 351 -2.31 21.13 13.77
C PHE A 351 -3.30 21.47 14.89
N ASP A 352 -2.82 22.15 15.94
CA ASP A 352 -3.64 22.55 17.10
C ASP A 352 -4.95 23.27 16.71
N SER A 353 -5.07 23.78 15.47
CA SER A 353 -6.24 24.45 14.90
C SER A 353 -6.91 23.75 13.70
N PHE A 354 -6.47 22.56 13.29
CA PHE A 354 -7.04 21.84 12.13
C PHE A 354 -7.84 20.62 12.60
N ASP A 355 -9.15 20.68 12.40
CA ASP A 355 -10.00 19.50 12.47
C ASP A 355 -10.15 18.90 11.06
N PRO A 356 -9.63 17.69 10.79
CA PRO A 356 -9.86 16.96 9.54
C PRO A 356 -11.32 16.92 9.08
N LYS A 357 -12.28 16.89 10.00
CA LYS A 357 -13.71 16.85 9.68
C LYS A 357 -14.16 18.11 8.95
N THR A 358 -13.55 19.25 9.23
CA THR A 358 -13.86 20.54 8.57
C THR A 358 -13.42 20.60 7.11
N HIS A 359 -12.55 19.66 6.68
CA HIS A 359 -12.06 19.52 5.31
C HIS A 359 -12.45 18.14 4.76
N SER A 360 -13.67 17.72 5.06
CA SER A 360 -14.28 16.48 4.57
C SER A 360 -15.28 16.78 3.46
N LEU A 361 -15.62 15.77 2.67
CA LEU A 361 -16.69 15.88 1.69
C LEU A 361 -18.04 16.18 2.35
N ILE A 362 -18.30 15.59 3.52
CA ILE A 362 -19.56 15.80 4.26
C ILE A 362 -19.71 17.27 4.64
N GLU A 363 -18.66 17.87 5.20
CA GLU A 363 -18.65 19.30 5.55
C GLU A 363 -18.70 20.21 4.32
N LEU A 364 -18.07 19.81 3.22
CA LEU A 364 -18.20 20.56 1.97
C LEU A 364 -19.65 20.55 1.49
N CYS A 365 -20.30 19.38 1.49
CA CYS A 365 -21.68 19.24 1.04
C CYS A 365 -22.70 19.90 1.96
N SER A 366 -22.45 20.00 3.27
CA SER A 366 -23.32 20.74 4.20
C SER A 366 -23.33 22.25 3.97
N LYS A 367 -22.29 22.80 3.32
CA LYS A 367 -22.20 24.23 2.96
C LYS A 367 -22.79 24.58 1.60
N ILE A 368 -23.02 23.57 0.76
CA ILE A 368 -23.54 23.72 -0.61
C ILE A 368 -25.06 23.56 -0.66
N LYS A 369 -25.61 22.76 0.27
CA LYS A 369 -27.05 22.68 0.53
C LYS A 369 -27.51 23.91 1.29
#